data_AF-A0A8C2IHN1-F1
#
_entry.id   AF-A0A8C2IHN1-F1
#
_cell.length_a   1.000
_cell.length_b   1.000
_cell.length_c   1.000
_cell.angle_alpha   90.00
_cell.angle_beta   90.00
_cell.angle_gamma   90.00
#
_symmetry.space_group_name_H-M   'P 1'
#
loop_
_entity.id
_entity.type
_entity.pdbx_description
1 polymer ?
#
loop_
_entity_poly.entity_id
_entity_poly.type
_entity_poly.pdbx_seq_one_letter_code
_entity_poly.pdbx_strand_id
1 'polypeptide(L)'
;CFSEYDSHESNDCSDQGRCVDGKCVCFPGFSGPDCSVPDCPDDCSSRGRCVNGQCVCDLGFTGPDCSSSTCPDNCNNRGRCVNGRCVCDAGFTGSACKTQSCPDSCTNRGRCVNGKCVCDSGFTGPDCSKTSCPGKCNGRGRCVNGQCVCDPGFSGPDCSVETCPENCNNRGQCVNGKCVCKSGFTGPDCSSRSCPGDCSNHGRCVDGQCVCDSGFTGPDCSSKTCPNNCSNKGRCVRGRCVCRRGFSGPDCSECQSGFTGENCDTGE
;
A
#
# COMPACT_ATOMS: atom_id res chain seq x y z
N CYS A 1 -6.19 -41.76 -78.23
CA CYS A 1 -5.22 -42.87 -78.33
C CYS A 1 -5.95 -44.02 -79.05
N PHE A 2 -6.00 -44.03 -80.40
CA PHE A 2 -7.09 -44.69 -81.15
C PHE A 2 -7.08 -46.23 -81.15
N SER A 3 -8.29 -46.77 -81.19
CA SER A 3 -8.67 -48.05 -81.81
C SER A 3 -9.06 -47.84 -83.29
N GLU A 4 -8.23 -48.39 -84.19
CA GLU A 4 -8.38 -48.76 -85.62
C GLU A 4 -9.29 -48.03 -86.64
N TYR A 5 -10.13 -47.02 -86.37
CA TYR A 5 -11.11 -46.54 -87.39
C TYR A 5 -11.21 -45.03 -87.69
N ASP A 6 -10.38 -44.15 -87.16
CA ASP A 6 -10.39 -42.74 -87.62
C ASP A 6 -8.98 -42.13 -87.69
N SER A 7 -8.66 -41.50 -88.82
CA SER A 7 -7.28 -41.27 -89.26
C SER A 7 -6.80 -39.81 -89.18
N HIS A 8 -7.38 -38.99 -88.30
CA HIS A 8 -6.99 -37.57 -88.28
C HIS A 8 -6.75 -36.84 -86.94
N GLU A 9 -6.64 -37.51 -85.78
CA GLU A 9 -6.01 -36.88 -84.61
C GLU A 9 -5.52 -37.94 -83.60
N SER A 10 -4.21 -38.20 -83.63
CA SER A 10 -3.53 -39.00 -82.62
C SER A 10 -3.46 -38.22 -81.30
N ASN A 11 -4.47 -38.37 -80.44
CA ASN A 11 -4.36 -37.89 -79.07
C ASN A 11 -3.50 -38.88 -78.27
N ASP A 12 -2.27 -38.51 -77.90
CA ASP A 12 -1.28 -39.31 -77.14
C ASP A 12 -1.51 -39.23 -75.63
N CYS A 13 -2.79 -39.19 -75.22
CA CYS A 13 -3.18 -39.08 -73.82
C CYS A 13 -2.47 -37.87 -73.15
N SER A 14 -2.28 -36.79 -73.93
CA SER A 14 -1.57 -35.55 -73.61
C SER A 14 -0.15 -35.72 -73.04
N ASP A 15 0.56 -36.81 -73.36
CA ASP A 15 1.84 -37.22 -72.76
C ASP A 15 1.79 -37.49 -71.23
N GLN A 16 0.59 -37.51 -70.64
CA GLN A 16 0.36 -37.64 -69.19
C GLN A 16 -0.45 -38.88 -68.82
N GLY A 17 -0.49 -39.86 -69.71
CA GLY A 17 -1.18 -41.13 -69.47
C GLY A 17 -0.72 -42.23 -70.40
N ARG A 18 -1.19 -43.44 -70.14
CA ARG A 18 -0.98 -44.61 -70.98
C ARG A 18 -2.27 -44.98 -71.69
N CYS A 19 -2.18 -45.24 -72.99
CA CYS A 19 -3.29 -45.82 -73.74
C CYS A 19 -3.47 -47.30 -73.39
N VAL A 20 -4.65 -47.66 -72.88
CA VAL A 20 -5.05 -49.05 -72.62
C VAL A 20 -6.44 -49.26 -73.23
N ASP A 21 -6.56 -50.19 -74.18
CA ASP A 21 -7.82 -50.55 -74.85
C ASP A 21 -8.63 -49.34 -75.38
N GLY A 22 -7.93 -48.37 -75.98
CA GLY A 22 -8.55 -47.17 -76.56
C GLY A 22 -8.96 -46.09 -75.55
N LYS A 23 -8.65 -46.25 -74.26
CA LYS A 23 -8.89 -45.27 -73.20
C LYS A 23 -7.58 -44.82 -72.56
N CYS A 24 -7.50 -43.55 -72.17
CA CYS A 24 -6.38 -43.01 -71.42
C CYS A 24 -6.46 -43.45 -69.96
N VAL A 25 -5.40 -44.08 -69.45
CA VAL A 25 -5.17 -44.29 -68.02
C VAL A 25 -4.12 -43.27 -67.58
N CYS A 26 -4.55 -42.25 -66.84
CA CYS A 26 -3.70 -41.12 -66.50
C CYS A 26 -2.63 -41.47 -65.48
N PHE A 27 -1.48 -40.81 -65.59
CA PHE A 27 -0.45 -40.84 -64.56
C PHE A 27 -0.95 -40.10 -63.31
N PRO A 28 -0.40 -40.42 -62.12
CA PRO A 28 -0.78 -39.72 -60.89
C PRO A 28 -0.62 -38.21 -61.04
N GLY A 29 -1.66 -37.44 -60.65
CA GLY A 29 -1.65 -36.00 -60.79
C GLY A 29 -2.29 -35.49 -62.09
N PHE A 30 -2.89 -36.36 -62.89
CA PHE A 30 -3.64 -36.02 -64.10
C PHE A 30 -4.95 -36.81 -64.19
N SER A 31 -5.98 -36.17 -64.73
CA SER A 31 -7.30 -36.73 -64.93
C SER A 31 -7.93 -36.22 -66.24
N GLY A 32 -9.16 -36.67 -66.50
CA GLY A 32 -9.87 -36.36 -67.73
C GLY A 32 -9.76 -37.46 -68.80
N PRO A 33 -10.54 -37.35 -69.88
CA PRO A 33 -10.63 -38.39 -70.92
C PRO A 33 -9.34 -38.54 -71.74
N ASP A 34 -8.48 -37.54 -71.73
CA ASP A 34 -7.19 -37.48 -72.43
C ASP A 34 -6.02 -37.09 -71.51
N CYS A 35 -6.21 -37.15 -70.18
CA CYS A 35 -5.21 -36.79 -69.18
C CYS A 35 -4.65 -35.36 -69.30
N SER A 36 -5.36 -34.48 -70.00
CA SER A 36 -4.96 -33.07 -70.17
C SER A 36 -5.20 -32.22 -68.92
N VAL A 37 -5.94 -32.72 -67.92
CA VAL A 37 -6.32 -31.97 -66.72
C VAL A 37 -5.37 -32.35 -65.59
N PRO A 38 -4.51 -31.45 -65.10
CA PRO A 38 -3.73 -31.72 -63.90
C PRO A 38 -4.65 -31.79 -62.67
N ASP A 39 -4.49 -32.81 -61.84
CA ASP A 39 -5.20 -32.94 -60.58
C ASP A 39 -4.76 -31.85 -59.62
N CYS A 40 -5.72 -31.31 -58.86
CA CYS A 40 -5.42 -30.37 -57.80
C CYS A 40 -5.25 -31.08 -56.44
N PRO A 41 -4.39 -30.55 -55.55
CA PRO A 41 -4.23 -31.07 -54.19
C PRO A 41 -5.58 -31.20 -53.47
N ASP A 42 -5.90 -32.41 -53.01
CA ASP A 42 -7.14 -32.78 -52.31
C ASP A 42 -8.44 -32.23 -52.94
N ASP A 43 -8.49 -32.12 -54.26
CA ASP A 43 -9.62 -31.53 -55.01
C ASP A 43 -10.03 -30.14 -54.46
N CYS A 44 -9.02 -29.35 -54.08
CA CYS A 44 -9.18 -28.05 -53.43
C CYS A 44 -10.09 -28.08 -52.20
N SER A 45 -10.14 -29.23 -51.50
CA SER A 45 -10.99 -29.50 -50.33
C SER A 45 -12.48 -29.16 -50.57
N SER A 46 -12.92 -29.16 -51.84
CA SER A 46 -14.23 -28.66 -52.27
C SER A 46 -14.54 -27.20 -51.87
N ARG A 47 -13.50 -26.37 -51.70
CA ARG A 47 -13.54 -24.96 -51.26
C ARG A 47 -12.72 -24.04 -52.16
N GLY A 48 -12.66 -24.39 -53.44
CA GLY A 48 -11.96 -23.63 -54.46
C GLY A 48 -12.15 -24.24 -55.83
N ARG A 49 -11.59 -23.57 -56.83
CA ARG A 49 -11.57 -24.04 -58.21
C ARG A 49 -10.16 -24.47 -58.60
N CYS A 50 -10.07 -25.66 -59.20
CA CYS A 50 -8.83 -26.12 -59.80
C CYS A 50 -8.54 -25.36 -61.12
N VAL A 51 -7.35 -24.75 -61.23
CA VAL A 51 -6.88 -24.06 -62.44
C VAL A 51 -5.43 -24.49 -62.70
N ASN A 52 -5.20 -25.25 -63.77
CA ASN A 52 -3.87 -25.75 -64.16
C ASN A 52 -3.10 -26.45 -63.01
N GLY A 53 -3.77 -27.31 -62.24
CA GLY A 53 -3.15 -28.03 -61.12
C GLY A 53 -2.92 -27.20 -59.85
N GLN A 54 -3.34 -25.93 -59.83
CA GLN A 54 -3.29 -25.08 -58.64
C GLN A 54 -4.70 -24.70 -58.20
N CYS A 55 -4.95 -24.78 -56.88
CA CYS A 55 -6.22 -24.36 -56.32
C CYS A 55 -6.33 -22.83 -56.21
N VAL A 56 -7.40 -22.28 -56.77
CA VAL A 56 -7.85 -20.91 -56.52
C VAL A 56 -8.95 -20.97 -55.47
N CYS A 57 -8.64 -20.57 -54.24
CA CYS A 57 -9.53 -20.75 -53.10
C CYS A 57 -10.74 -19.81 -53.12
N ASP A 58 -11.86 -20.33 -52.62
CA ASP A 58 -13.06 -19.55 -52.36
C ASP A 58 -12.79 -18.52 -51.26
N LEU A 59 -13.59 -17.45 -51.24
CA LEU A 59 -13.49 -16.39 -50.23
C LEU A 59 -13.54 -16.99 -48.82
N GLY A 60 -12.53 -16.65 -48.01
CA GLY A 60 -12.41 -17.17 -46.65
C GLY A 60 -11.61 -18.47 -46.54
N PHE A 61 -11.00 -18.97 -47.62
CA PHE A 61 -10.09 -20.11 -47.62
C PHE A 61 -8.73 -19.76 -48.23
N THR A 62 -7.70 -20.48 -47.80
CA THR A 62 -6.30 -20.30 -48.22
C THR A 62 -5.56 -21.64 -48.11
N GLY A 63 -4.29 -21.65 -48.52
CA GLY A 63 -3.46 -22.85 -48.58
C GLY A 63 -3.47 -23.52 -49.96
N PRO A 64 -2.58 -24.51 -50.17
CA PRO A 64 -2.37 -25.16 -51.47
C PRO A 64 -3.56 -26.01 -51.93
N ASP A 65 -4.40 -26.46 -51.01
CA ASP A 65 -5.59 -27.30 -51.18
C ASP A 65 -6.87 -26.60 -50.68
N CYS A 66 -6.81 -25.31 -50.32
CA CYS A 66 -7.90 -24.54 -49.75
C CYS A 66 -8.53 -25.11 -48.46
N SER A 67 -7.82 -25.98 -47.74
CA SER A 67 -8.29 -26.56 -46.48
C SER A 67 -8.29 -25.55 -45.32
N SER A 68 -7.45 -24.50 -45.40
CA SER A 68 -7.24 -23.55 -44.31
C SER A 68 -8.22 -22.38 -44.39
N SER A 69 -8.95 -22.11 -43.30
CA SER A 69 -9.81 -20.93 -43.23
C SER A 69 -9.00 -19.65 -43.05
N THR A 70 -9.38 -18.58 -43.74
CA THR A 70 -8.83 -17.24 -43.56
C THR A 70 -9.43 -16.62 -42.30
N CYS A 71 -8.58 -16.14 -41.40
CA CYS A 71 -9.01 -15.40 -40.22
C CYS A 71 -8.82 -13.90 -40.39
N PRO A 72 -9.62 -13.05 -39.71
CA PRO A 72 -9.44 -11.60 -39.73
C PRO A 72 -8.00 -11.21 -39.38
N ASP A 73 -7.33 -10.48 -40.28
CA ASP A 73 -5.93 -10.04 -40.19
C ASP A 73 -4.94 -11.12 -39.75
N ASN A 74 -5.20 -12.41 -40.07
CA ASN A 74 -4.41 -13.55 -39.57
C ASN A 74 -4.24 -13.53 -38.04
N CYS A 75 -5.27 -13.09 -37.32
CA CYS A 75 -5.26 -12.93 -35.87
C CYS A 75 -4.12 -12.02 -35.36
N ASN A 76 -3.62 -11.11 -36.20
CA ASN A 76 -2.46 -10.24 -35.94
C ASN A 76 -1.22 -11.00 -35.44
N ASN A 77 -1.09 -12.30 -35.74
CA ASN A 77 -0.09 -13.22 -35.18
C ASN A 77 -0.09 -13.29 -33.63
N ARG A 78 -1.26 -13.06 -33.00
CA ARG A 78 -1.49 -13.00 -31.55
C ARG A 78 -2.66 -13.92 -31.14
N GLY A 79 -2.80 -15.03 -31.83
CA GLY A 79 -3.84 -16.02 -31.61
C GLY A 79 -3.80 -17.12 -32.65
N ARG A 80 -4.68 -18.10 -32.46
CA ARG A 80 -4.88 -19.22 -33.39
C ARG A 80 -6.15 -19.04 -34.19
N CYS A 81 -6.09 -19.30 -35.48
CA CYS A 81 -7.27 -19.39 -36.33
C CYS A 81 -7.99 -20.73 -36.11
N VAL A 82 -9.26 -20.69 -35.71
CA VAL A 82 -10.11 -21.87 -35.52
C VAL A 82 -11.44 -21.61 -36.21
N ASN A 83 -11.73 -22.36 -37.29
CA ASN A 83 -12.96 -22.24 -38.07
C ASN A 83 -13.29 -20.80 -38.52
N GLY A 84 -12.29 -20.06 -39.01
CA GLY A 84 -12.45 -18.67 -39.47
C GLY A 84 -12.60 -17.63 -38.36
N ARG A 85 -12.48 -18.03 -37.08
CA ARG A 85 -12.49 -17.13 -35.93
C ARG A 85 -11.14 -17.17 -35.21
N CYS A 86 -10.66 -16.02 -34.78
CA CYS A 86 -9.46 -15.94 -33.95
C CYS A 86 -9.77 -16.32 -32.50
N VAL A 87 -8.98 -17.24 -31.96
CA VAL A 87 -8.85 -17.51 -30.53
C VAL A 87 -7.56 -16.82 -30.07
N CYS A 88 -7.72 -15.74 -29.31
CA CYS A 88 -6.59 -14.86 -28.96
C CYS A 88 -5.68 -15.46 -27.89
N ASP A 89 -4.39 -15.15 -28.01
CA ASP A 89 -3.42 -15.46 -26.97
C ASP A 89 -3.69 -14.63 -25.71
N ALA A 90 -3.16 -15.09 -24.58
CA ALA A 90 -3.29 -14.39 -23.31
C ALA A 90 -2.81 -12.92 -23.44
N GLY A 91 -3.63 -11.98 -22.98
CA GLY A 91 -3.34 -10.55 -23.11
C GLY A 91 -3.79 -9.92 -24.43
N PHE A 92 -4.56 -10.64 -25.26
CA PHE A 92 -5.18 -10.11 -26.48
C PHE A 92 -6.68 -10.40 -26.55
N THR A 93 -7.41 -9.53 -27.24
CA THR A 93 -8.85 -9.61 -27.43
C THR A 93 -9.28 -8.98 -28.76
N GLY A 94 -10.55 -9.13 -29.10
CA GLY A 94 -11.16 -8.70 -30.35
C GLY A 94 -11.17 -9.80 -31.42
N SER A 95 -11.94 -9.58 -32.50
CA SER A 95 -12.16 -10.56 -33.58
C SER A 95 -10.89 -10.94 -34.36
N ALA A 96 -9.89 -10.07 -34.35
CA ALA A 96 -8.58 -10.27 -34.99
C ALA A 96 -7.43 -10.30 -33.98
N CYS A 97 -7.69 -10.35 -32.66
CA CYS A 97 -6.67 -10.30 -31.60
C CYS A 97 -5.74 -9.08 -31.65
N LYS A 98 -6.25 -7.98 -32.19
CA LYS A 98 -5.52 -6.71 -32.33
C LYS A 98 -5.41 -5.96 -31.00
N THR A 99 -6.41 -6.06 -30.15
CA THR A 99 -6.52 -5.25 -28.94
C THR A 99 -5.81 -5.91 -27.79
N GLN A 100 -4.91 -5.20 -27.12
CA GLN A 100 -4.25 -5.67 -25.91
C GLN A 100 -5.25 -5.69 -24.75
N SER A 101 -5.41 -6.84 -24.09
CA SER A 101 -6.24 -7.01 -22.90
C SER A 101 -5.49 -6.53 -21.65
N CYS A 102 -6.22 -5.95 -20.69
CA CYS A 102 -5.69 -5.66 -19.36
C CYS A 102 -6.25 -6.63 -18.31
N PRO A 103 -5.52 -6.88 -17.21
CA PRO A 103 -6.01 -7.69 -16.09
C PRO A 103 -7.38 -7.22 -15.60
N ASP A 104 -8.37 -8.11 -15.62
CA ASP A 104 -9.76 -7.87 -15.18
C ASP A 104 -10.39 -6.56 -15.68
N SER A 105 -10.00 -6.12 -16.89
CA SER A 105 -10.41 -4.82 -17.46
C SER A 105 -10.16 -3.65 -16.49
N CYS A 106 -9.08 -3.72 -15.73
CA CYS A 106 -8.72 -2.76 -14.68
C CYS A 106 -9.82 -2.54 -13.65
N THR A 107 -10.66 -3.55 -13.40
CA THR A 107 -11.86 -3.52 -12.53
C THR A 107 -12.79 -2.33 -12.77
N ASN A 108 -12.72 -1.73 -13.98
CA ASN A 108 -13.37 -0.46 -14.32
C ASN A 108 -12.98 0.72 -13.41
N ARG A 109 -11.77 0.68 -12.81
CA ARG A 109 -11.18 1.69 -11.91
C ARG A 109 -9.82 2.18 -12.41
N GLY A 110 -9.66 2.18 -13.72
CA GLY A 110 -8.44 2.62 -14.38
C GLY A 110 -8.53 2.49 -15.89
N ARG A 111 -7.50 2.99 -16.56
CA ARG A 111 -7.34 2.92 -18.01
C ARG A 111 -6.37 1.82 -18.40
N CYS A 112 -6.75 1.02 -19.39
CA CYS A 112 -5.84 0.07 -20.02
C CYS A 112 -4.87 0.79 -20.97
N VAL A 113 -3.57 0.72 -20.68
CA VAL A 113 -2.50 1.30 -21.50
C VAL A 113 -1.43 0.24 -21.74
N ASN A 114 -1.25 -0.18 -22.99
CA ASN A 114 -0.27 -1.20 -23.40
C ASN A 114 -0.35 -2.50 -22.55
N GLY A 115 -1.57 -2.95 -22.23
CA GLY A 115 -1.79 -4.19 -21.47
C GLY A 115 -1.54 -4.07 -19.96
N LYS A 116 -1.28 -2.86 -19.46
CA LYS A 116 -1.17 -2.55 -18.04
C LYS A 116 -2.27 -1.59 -17.62
N CYS A 117 -2.74 -1.73 -16.39
CA CYS A 117 -3.70 -0.80 -15.82
C CYS A 117 -2.99 0.42 -15.26
N VAL A 118 -3.45 1.60 -15.68
CA VAL A 118 -3.17 2.88 -15.04
C VAL A 118 -4.38 3.20 -14.16
N CYS A 119 -4.23 3.04 -12.85
CA CYS A 119 -5.34 3.15 -11.91
C CYS A 119 -5.80 4.59 -11.70
N ASP A 120 -7.10 4.74 -11.49
CA ASP A 120 -7.70 6.00 -11.07
C ASP A 120 -7.22 6.38 -9.66
N SER A 121 -7.37 7.65 -9.32
CA SER A 121 -7.01 8.15 -7.99
C SER A 121 -7.75 7.37 -6.90
N GLY A 122 -7.02 6.86 -5.91
CA GLY A 122 -7.60 6.03 -4.86
C GLY A 122 -7.51 4.52 -5.11
N PHE A 123 -6.93 4.08 -6.24
CA PHE A 123 -6.74 2.66 -6.55
C PHE A 123 -5.29 2.31 -6.93
N THR A 124 -4.94 1.06 -6.73
CA THR A 124 -3.60 0.51 -6.98
C THR A 124 -3.66 -0.99 -7.26
N GLY A 125 -2.53 -1.58 -7.59
CA GLY A 125 -2.41 -2.98 -7.99
C GLY A 125 -2.46 -3.18 -9.52
N PRO A 126 -2.22 -4.42 -9.98
CA PRO A 126 -2.10 -4.73 -11.40
C PRO A 126 -3.41 -4.60 -12.19
N ASP A 127 -4.54 -4.65 -11.50
CA ASP A 127 -5.92 -4.62 -12.00
C ASP A 127 -6.76 -3.49 -11.36
N CYS A 128 -6.14 -2.61 -10.55
CA CYS A 128 -6.79 -1.53 -9.80
C CYS A 128 -7.85 -1.98 -8.77
N SER A 129 -7.81 -3.26 -8.35
CA SER A 129 -8.74 -3.78 -7.35
C SER A 129 -8.47 -3.25 -5.94
N LYS A 130 -7.22 -2.88 -5.63
CA LYS A 130 -6.81 -2.45 -4.29
C LYS A 130 -7.04 -0.97 -4.10
N THR A 131 -7.62 -0.57 -2.98
CA THR A 131 -7.72 0.84 -2.60
C THR A 131 -6.35 1.37 -2.14
N SER A 132 -5.99 2.56 -2.60
CA SER A 132 -4.83 3.31 -2.13
C SER A 132 -5.27 4.35 -1.10
N CYS A 133 -4.49 4.52 -0.05
CA CYS A 133 -4.74 5.58 0.92
C CYS A 133 -4.15 6.93 0.47
N PRO A 134 -4.80 8.06 0.82
CA PRO A 134 -4.30 9.40 0.53
C PRO A 134 -2.90 9.60 1.13
N GLY A 135 -1.98 10.18 0.35
CA GLY A 135 -0.60 10.44 0.78
C GLY A 135 0.19 9.21 1.24
N LYS A 136 -0.31 7.98 0.99
CA LYS A 136 0.20 6.75 1.64
C LYS A 136 0.27 6.89 3.17
N CYS A 137 -0.68 7.60 3.76
CA CYS A 137 -0.74 7.95 5.18
C CYS A 137 0.52 8.69 5.69
N ASN A 138 1.26 9.37 4.80
CA ASN A 138 2.51 10.07 5.07
C ASN A 138 3.56 9.24 5.83
N GLY A 139 3.46 7.90 5.80
CA GLY A 139 4.31 7.02 6.62
C GLY A 139 4.07 7.12 8.13
N ARG A 140 2.97 7.75 8.56
CA ARG A 140 2.57 8.02 9.97
C ARG A 140 1.26 7.33 10.32
N GLY A 141 1.01 6.16 9.74
CA GLY A 141 -0.20 5.37 9.96
C GLY A 141 -0.31 4.17 9.03
N ARG A 142 -1.34 3.36 9.27
CA ARG A 142 -1.64 2.17 8.47
C ARG A 142 -2.81 2.43 7.53
N CYS A 143 -2.65 2.03 6.27
CA CYS A 143 -3.73 2.04 5.29
C CYS A 143 -4.68 0.86 5.52
N VAL A 144 -5.95 1.13 5.81
CA VAL A 144 -7.00 0.12 6.00
C VAL A 144 -8.19 0.48 5.11
N ASN A 145 -8.49 -0.36 4.12
CA ASN A 145 -9.61 -0.17 3.18
C ASN A 145 -9.66 1.22 2.51
N GLY A 146 -8.51 1.83 2.21
CA GLY A 146 -8.43 3.16 1.58
C GLY A 146 -8.50 4.34 2.55
N GLN A 147 -8.63 4.09 3.85
CA GLN A 147 -8.54 5.10 4.91
C GLN A 147 -7.27 4.93 5.73
N CYS A 148 -6.69 6.05 6.16
CA CYS A 148 -5.55 6.04 7.06
C CYS A 148 -5.99 5.91 8.51
N VAL A 149 -5.46 4.92 9.20
CA VAL A 149 -5.49 4.82 10.67
C VAL A 149 -4.16 5.38 11.17
N CYS A 150 -4.19 6.59 11.72
CA CYS A 150 -2.98 7.32 12.10
C CYS A 150 -2.33 6.77 13.36
N ASP A 151 -1.00 6.87 13.40
CA ASP A 151 -0.23 6.59 14.61
C ASP A 151 -0.53 7.65 15.69
N PRO A 152 -0.29 7.33 16.99
CA PRO A 152 -0.49 8.30 18.06
C PRO A 152 0.27 9.61 17.81
N GLY A 153 -0.40 10.74 18.02
CA GLY A 153 0.16 12.07 17.74
C GLY A 153 0.00 12.55 16.30
N PHE A 154 -0.76 11.83 15.46
CA PHE A 154 -1.12 12.27 14.11
C PHE A 154 -2.62 12.12 13.85
N SER A 155 -3.14 12.92 12.93
CA SER A 155 -4.54 12.96 12.53
C SER A 155 -4.70 13.50 11.11
N GLY A 156 -5.96 13.61 10.67
CA GLY A 156 -6.30 14.00 9.32
C GLY A 156 -6.43 12.81 8.37
N PRO A 157 -6.96 13.04 7.15
CA PRO A 157 -7.28 11.97 6.20
C PRO A 157 -6.05 11.18 5.73
N ASP A 158 -4.87 11.79 5.76
CA ASP A 158 -3.59 11.22 5.36
C ASP A 158 -2.53 11.21 6.47
N CYS A 159 -2.91 11.47 7.73
CA CYS A 159 -2.01 11.53 8.89
C CYS A 159 -0.92 12.62 8.82
N SER A 160 -1.16 13.68 8.06
CA SER A 160 -0.24 14.83 7.97
C SER A 160 -0.34 15.79 9.17
N VAL A 161 -1.47 15.78 9.90
CA VAL A 161 -1.72 16.75 10.98
C VAL A 161 -1.17 16.22 12.29
N GLU A 162 -0.13 16.85 12.82
CA GLU A 162 0.39 16.54 14.16
C GLU A 162 -0.61 16.93 15.25
N THR A 163 -0.83 16.02 16.19
CA THR A 163 -1.65 16.24 17.37
C THR A 163 -0.79 16.09 18.62
N CYS A 164 -1.15 16.85 19.64
CA CYS A 164 -0.53 16.73 20.96
C CYS A 164 -1.53 16.12 21.96
N PRO A 165 -1.04 15.44 23.01
CA PRO A 165 -1.88 14.91 24.07
C PRO A 165 -2.84 15.97 24.61
N GLU A 166 -4.15 15.69 24.59
CA GLU A 166 -5.23 16.60 25.03
C GLU A 166 -5.11 18.05 24.50
N ASN A 167 -4.51 18.24 23.31
CA ASN A 167 -4.18 19.56 22.76
C ASN A 167 -3.44 20.47 23.76
N CYS A 168 -2.55 19.86 24.55
CA CYS A 168 -1.81 20.52 25.63
C CYS A 168 -2.70 21.24 26.65
N ASN A 169 -3.95 20.77 26.83
CA ASN A 169 -4.98 21.39 27.68
C ASN A 169 -5.16 22.90 27.46
N ASN A 170 -4.82 23.41 26.26
CA ASN A 170 -4.72 24.85 25.94
C ASN A 170 -3.73 25.66 26.83
N ARG A 171 -2.90 24.95 27.58
CA ARG A 171 -1.89 25.46 28.54
C ARG A 171 -0.46 25.27 28.03
N GLY A 172 -0.28 24.96 26.76
CA GLY A 172 1.01 24.81 26.12
C GLY A 172 0.95 25.06 24.61
N GLN A 173 2.10 24.93 23.96
CA GLN A 173 2.23 24.88 22.51
C GLN A 173 2.56 23.45 22.08
N CYS A 174 1.91 22.98 21.02
CA CYS A 174 2.26 21.71 20.41
C CYS A 174 3.46 21.90 19.48
N VAL A 175 4.57 21.23 19.79
CA VAL A 175 5.80 21.28 18.99
C VAL A 175 6.26 19.85 18.73
N ASN A 176 6.25 19.42 17.47
CA ASN A 176 6.64 18.07 17.03
C ASN A 176 5.91 16.96 17.82
N GLY A 177 4.59 17.08 17.99
CA GLY A 177 3.77 16.11 18.74
C GLY A 177 3.96 16.11 20.26
N LYS A 178 4.77 17.02 20.82
CA LYS A 178 5.00 17.17 22.26
C LYS A 178 4.52 18.53 22.77
N CYS A 179 3.95 18.55 23.96
CA CYS A 179 3.55 19.79 24.60
C CYS A 179 4.73 20.52 25.25
N VAL A 180 4.90 21.79 24.88
CA VAL A 180 5.74 22.76 25.57
C VAL A 180 4.83 23.60 26.44
N CYS A 181 4.84 23.36 27.75
CA CYS A 181 3.90 23.99 28.68
C CYS A 181 4.22 25.47 28.92
N LYS A 182 3.16 26.27 29.09
CA LYS A 182 3.26 27.64 29.59
C LYS A 182 3.74 27.63 31.05
N SER A 183 4.34 28.73 31.49
CA SER A 183 4.81 28.90 32.87
C SER A 183 3.71 28.56 33.88
N GLY A 184 4.06 27.77 34.90
CA GLY A 184 3.12 27.31 35.93
C GLY A 184 2.41 25.99 35.61
N PHE A 185 2.67 25.38 34.44
CA PHE A 185 2.16 24.06 34.08
C PHE A 185 3.28 23.10 33.68
N THR A 186 3.04 21.82 33.89
CA THR A 186 3.96 20.72 33.60
C THR A 186 3.19 19.46 33.20
N GLY A 187 3.91 18.40 32.87
CA GLY A 187 3.36 17.12 32.41
C GLY A 187 3.29 17.01 30.88
N PRO A 188 2.93 15.82 30.36
CA PRO A 188 2.94 15.51 28.92
C PRO A 188 1.89 16.27 28.11
N ASP A 189 0.82 16.73 28.79
CA ASP A 189 -0.32 17.44 28.21
C ASP A 189 -0.56 18.81 28.88
N CYS A 190 0.34 19.26 29.75
CA CYS A 190 0.22 20.51 30.52
C CYS A 190 -1.02 20.61 31.44
N SER A 191 -1.59 19.48 31.84
CA SER A 191 -2.71 19.43 32.81
C SER A 191 -2.26 19.79 34.23
N SER A 192 -1.05 19.42 34.61
CA SER A 192 -0.54 19.53 35.98
C SER A 192 0.03 20.93 36.25
N ARG A 193 -0.24 21.48 37.44
CA ARG A 193 0.37 22.75 37.86
C ARG A 193 1.79 22.50 38.38
N SER A 194 2.72 23.38 38.02
CA SER A 194 4.08 23.37 38.56
C SER A 194 4.08 23.83 40.02
N CYS A 195 4.97 23.26 40.83
CA CYS A 195 5.21 23.70 42.20
C CYS A 195 6.54 24.46 42.32
N PRO A 196 6.66 25.37 43.29
CA PRO A 196 7.91 26.07 43.56
C PRO A 196 9.02 25.07 43.95
N GLY A 197 10.17 25.16 43.28
CA GLY A 197 11.34 24.34 43.55
C GLY A 197 11.12 22.82 43.44
N ASP A 198 10.05 22.38 42.75
CA ASP A 198 9.59 20.98 42.75
C ASP A 198 9.47 20.39 44.17
N CYS A 199 9.02 21.24 45.10
CA CYS A 199 8.91 20.93 46.52
C CYS A 199 10.23 20.45 47.15
N SER A 200 11.37 20.86 46.59
CA SER A 200 12.74 20.50 47.01
C SER A 200 12.96 19.00 47.20
N ASN A 201 12.14 18.15 46.56
CA ASN A 201 12.05 16.71 46.81
C ASN A 201 11.77 16.32 48.29
N HIS A 202 11.13 17.22 49.05
CA HIS A 202 10.76 17.05 50.45
C HIS A 202 9.26 17.30 50.67
N GLY A 203 8.46 16.98 49.66
CA GLY A 203 7.02 17.10 49.69
C GLY A 203 6.37 16.68 48.39
N ARG A 204 5.04 16.66 48.38
CA ARG A 204 4.22 16.37 47.21
C ARG A 204 3.61 17.65 46.65
N CYS A 205 3.71 17.83 45.33
CA CYS A 205 3.00 18.88 44.63
C CYS A 205 1.51 18.53 44.51
N VAL A 206 0.64 19.38 45.06
CA VAL A 206 -0.81 19.26 44.99
C VAL A 206 -1.37 20.59 44.50
N ASP A 207 -1.88 20.59 43.26
CA ASP A 207 -2.47 21.78 42.60
C ASP A 207 -1.59 23.05 42.66
N GLY A 208 -0.26 22.89 42.50
CA GLY A 208 0.69 23.99 42.51
C GLY A 208 1.15 24.45 43.90
N GLN A 209 0.72 23.76 44.96
CA GLN A 209 1.21 23.94 46.32
C GLN A 209 1.98 22.71 46.82
N CYS A 210 3.04 22.95 47.57
CA CYS A 210 3.81 21.87 48.17
C CYS A 210 3.22 21.46 49.52
N VAL A 211 2.86 20.18 49.63
CA VAL A 211 2.55 19.52 50.90
C VAL A 211 3.84 18.89 51.40
N CYS A 212 4.47 19.50 52.41
CA CYS A 212 5.78 19.07 52.89
C CYS A 212 5.75 17.78 53.68
N ASP A 213 6.79 16.98 53.52
CA ASP A 213 7.04 15.80 54.33
C ASP A 213 7.36 16.19 55.78
N SER A 214 7.17 15.24 56.69
CA SER A 214 7.47 15.43 58.12
C SER A 214 8.89 15.96 58.34
N GLY A 215 9.00 17.08 59.06
CA GLY A 215 10.29 17.73 59.34
C GLY A 215 10.72 18.77 58.30
N PHE A 216 9.89 19.05 57.29
CA PHE A 216 10.08 20.14 56.33
C PHE A 216 8.90 21.11 56.34
N THR A 217 9.17 22.34 55.93
CA THR A 217 8.21 23.45 55.88
C THR A 217 8.64 24.48 54.84
N GLY A 218 7.81 25.50 54.65
CA GLY A 218 8.00 26.55 53.66
C GLY A 218 7.28 26.24 52.33
N PRO A 219 7.24 27.22 51.42
CA PRO A 219 6.47 27.13 50.18
C PRO A 219 6.97 26.06 49.20
N ASP A 220 8.26 25.72 49.26
CA ASP A 220 8.94 24.71 48.43
C ASP A 220 9.53 23.56 49.27
N CYS A 221 9.17 23.44 50.55
CA CYS A 221 9.68 22.44 51.48
C CYS A 221 11.21 22.39 51.65
N SER A 222 11.93 23.46 51.31
CA SER A 222 13.39 23.55 51.49
C SER A 222 13.82 23.73 52.95
N SER A 223 12.91 24.20 53.82
CA SER A 223 13.23 24.56 55.20
C SER A 223 12.93 23.41 56.15
N LYS A 224 13.88 23.06 57.02
CA LYS A 224 13.65 22.05 58.08
C LYS A 224 12.85 22.63 59.24
N THR A 225 11.87 21.88 59.73
CA THR A 225 11.10 22.19 60.93
C THR A 225 11.97 21.99 62.18
N CYS A 226 11.82 22.85 63.19
CA CYS A 226 12.48 22.67 64.49
C CYS A 226 11.52 22.11 65.55
N PRO A 227 12.03 21.32 66.52
CA PRO A 227 11.25 20.84 67.65
C PRO A 227 10.49 21.98 68.35
N ASN A 228 9.16 21.84 68.50
CA ASN A 228 8.25 22.82 69.11
C ASN A 228 8.48 24.29 68.71
N ASN A 229 8.94 24.54 67.48
CA ASN A 229 9.35 25.88 67.01
C ASN A 229 10.31 26.59 67.99
N CYS A 230 11.22 25.82 68.59
CA CYS A 230 12.14 26.26 69.63
C CYS A 230 11.46 26.94 70.81
N SER A 231 10.23 26.51 71.15
CA SER A 231 9.36 27.04 72.22
C SER A 231 9.18 28.55 72.17
N ASN A 232 9.44 29.17 71.01
CA ASN A 232 9.59 30.63 70.84
C ASN A 232 10.70 31.27 71.73
N LYS A 233 11.55 30.46 72.37
CA LYS A 233 12.69 30.85 73.21
C LYS A 233 14.05 30.69 72.50
N GLY A 234 14.05 30.40 71.20
CA GLY A 234 15.25 30.23 70.38
C GLY A 234 15.05 30.60 68.91
N ARG A 235 16.09 30.42 68.10
CA ARG A 235 16.03 30.51 66.63
C ARG A 235 16.23 29.13 66.01
N CYS A 236 15.40 28.78 65.05
CA CYS A 236 15.58 27.59 64.24
C CYS A 236 16.70 27.79 63.21
N VAL A 237 17.73 26.94 63.23
CA VAL A 237 18.83 26.94 62.27
C VAL A 237 19.02 25.53 61.75
N ARG A 238 18.65 25.29 60.48
CA ARG A 238 18.77 23.99 59.79
C ARG A 238 18.13 22.81 60.58
N GLY A 239 16.98 23.03 61.21
CA GLY A 239 16.26 22.00 61.98
C GLY A 239 16.78 21.81 63.41
N ARG A 240 17.74 22.61 63.87
CA ARG A 240 18.20 22.64 65.27
C ARG A 240 17.87 23.97 65.93
N CYS A 241 17.39 23.92 67.17
CA CYS A 241 17.17 25.11 67.96
C CYS A 241 18.48 25.67 68.50
N VAL A 242 18.69 26.97 68.30
CA VAL A 242 19.72 27.77 68.96
C VAL A 242 19.01 28.60 70.02
N CYS A 243 19.14 28.20 71.28
CA CYS A 243 18.41 28.80 72.39
C CYS A 243 18.92 30.19 72.73
N ARG A 244 18.02 31.07 73.18
CA ARG A 244 18.39 32.33 73.82
C ARG A 244 19.04 32.03 75.17
N ARG A 245 19.86 32.96 75.65
CA ARG A 245 20.54 32.83 76.95
C ARG A 245 19.52 32.53 78.06
N GLY A 246 19.87 31.60 78.95
CA GLY A 246 19.00 31.13 80.04
C GLY A 246 18.17 29.90 79.67
N PHE A 247 17.98 29.58 78.39
CA PHE A 247 17.23 28.42 77.93
C PHE A 247 18.14 27.32 77.36
N SER A 248 17.73 26.06 77.54
CA SER A 248 18.41 24.86 77.04
C SER A 248 17.40 23.80 76.57
N GLY A 249 17.93 22.66 76.13
CA GLY A 249 17.12 21.56 75.60
C GLY A 249 16.99 21.58 74.07
N PRO A 250 16.44 20.51 73.47
CA PRO A 250 16.34 20.34 72.02
C PRO A 250 15.36 21.33 71.36
N ASP A 251 14.43 21.88 72.13
CA ASP A 251 13.42 22.85 71.73
C ASP A 251 13.42 24.13 72.57
N CYS A 252 14.45 24.36 73.39
CA CYS A 252 14.57 25.53 74.28
C CYS A 252 13.45 25.68 75.33
N SER A 253 12.78 24.58 75.70
CA SER A 253 11.74 24.59 76.75
C SER A 253 12.29 24.52 78.18
N GLU A 254 13.56 24.17 78.36
CA GLU A 254 14.18 23.97 79.68
C GLU A 254 15.03 25.18 80.09
N CYS A 255 15.22 25.39 81.40
CA CYS A 255 16.20 26.35 81.89
C CYS A 255 17.61 25.76 81.87
N GLN A 256 18.57 26.56 81.41
CA GLN A 256 19.99 26.23 81.49
C GLN A 256 20.42 26.14 82.96
N SER A 257 21.33 25.21 83.29
CA SER A 257 21.82 25.01 84.66
C SER A 257 22.25 26.33 85.33
N GLY A 258 21.74 26.58 86.53
CA GLY A 258 21.96 27.81 87.29
C GLY A 258 20.96 28.93 87.01
N PHE A 259 19.94 28.71 86.15
CA PHE A 259 18.82 29.62 85.92
C PHE A 259 17.50 28.96 86.34
N THR A 260 16.61 29.73 86.98
CA THR A 260 15.29 29.28 87.44
C THR A 260 14.20 30.33 87.14
N GLY A 261 12.94 29.95 87.32
CA GLY A 261 11.77 30.79 87.04
C GLY A 261 11.18 30.60 85.64
N GLU A 262 9.98 31.12 85.41
CA GLU A 262 9.17 30.90 84.18
C GLU A 262 9.87 31.38 82.88
N ASN A 263 10.79 32.34 82.99
CA ASN A 263 11.59 32.84 81.88
C ASN A 263 13.08 32.49 81.99
N CYS A 264 13.50 31.71 83.00
CA CYS A 264 14.90 31.36 83.24
C CYS A 264 15.81 32.60 83.38
N ASP A 265 15.30 33.63 84.07
CA ASP A 265 15.98 34.92 84.26
C ASP A 265 16.66 35.01 85.65
N THR A 266 16.28 34.13 86.57
CA THR A 266 16.75 34.16 87.97
C THR A 266 17.96 33.25 88.11
N GLY A 267 19.13 33.84 88.32
CA GLY A 267 20.35 33.08 88.63
C GLY A 267 20.32 32.54 90.06
N GLU A 268 20.76 31.30 90.26
CA GLU A 268 21.12 30.77 91.59
C GLU A 268 22.39 31.42 92.16
#